data_AF-A0A3C0Q870-F1
#
_entry.id   AF-A0A3C0Q870-F1
#
_cell.length_a   1.000
_cell.length_b   1.000
_cell.length_c   1.000
_cell.angle_alpha   90.00
_cell.angle_beta   90.00
_cell.angle_gamma   90.00
#
_symmetry.space_group_name_H-M   'P 1'
#
loop_
_entity.id
_entity.type
_entity.pdbx_description
1 polymer ?
#
loop_
_entity_poly.entity_id
_entity_poly.type
_entity_poly.pdbx_seq_one_letter_code
_entity_poly.pdbx_strand_id
1 'polypeptide(L)'
;MNKISTITATAALTLGVSSATNAVPNLQLDAQDGTYDGTTETTVCATASCDFYAIATPQGNVSEAEILNNTYYVSIALMGPGGSVDTGGSFGSFDVLVNGISKTVLVTDNMVLGVPPLETVLGLQDADPGDLSTHSIFPTYFTQVAIDFIATDTIATYDVEPDAGSPASKVAGTGSFYDIVQIDTTNLAEGYQLHLDLYNTEVADCEGPGNPNCVISDIDADDFAPFSHDAETGSTGGQSSTGGQSSTGGQTSTGGQTSTGGQTSTGGGNVAEPSILALLGFSMLGGLLFNRKHKIKG
;
A
#
# COMPACT_ATOMS: atom_id res chain seq x y z
N MET A 1 57.94 -12.53 -51.65
CA MET A 1 57.09 -13.50 -50.92
C MET A 1 56.45 -12.78 -49.75
N ASN A 2 55.24 -12.26 -49.94
CA ASN A 2 54.55 -11.46 -48.92
C ASN A 2 53.71 -12.40 -48.05
N LYS A 3 54.04 -12.48 -46.76
CA LYS A 3 53.27 -13.23 -45.77
C LYS A 3 52.11 -12.35 -45.28
N ILE A 4 50.91 -12.63 -45.74
CA ILE A 4 49.67 -12.05 -45.22
C ILE A 4 49.40 -12.74 -43.87
N SER A 5 49.56 -12.02 -42.77
CA SER A 5 49.17 -12.50 -41.44
C SER A 5 47.70 -12.18 -41.22
N THR A 6 46.87 -13.22 -41.25
CA THR A 6 45.45 -13.13 -40.91
C THR A 6 45.31 -12.96 -39.40
N ILE A 7 44.91 -11.78 -38.95
CA ILE A 7 44.52 -11.51 -37.56
C ILE A 7 43.05 -11.91 -37.41
N THR A 8 42.80 -13.05 -36.79
CA THR A 8 41.44 -13.48 -36.44
C THR A 8 41.01 -12.74 -35.17
N ALA A 9 40.14 -11.75 -35.31
CA ALA A 9 39.51 -11.07 -34.18
C ALA A 9 38.37 -11.93 -33.62
N THR A 10 38.61 -12.58 -32.49
CA THR A 10 37.57 -13.30 -31.75
C THR A 10 36.73 -12.28 -30.98
N ALA A 11 35.56 -11.93 -31.50
CA ALA A 11 34.56 -11.18 -30.76
C ALA A 11 33.97 -12.10 -29.67
N ALA A 12 34.37 -11.90 -28.42
CA ALA A 12 33.74 -12.56 -27.28
C ALA A 12 32.35 -11.96 -27.07
N LEU A 13 31.31 -12.68 -27.50
CA LEU A 13 29.91 -12.34 -27.25
C LEU A 13 29.60 -12.66 -25.77
N THR A 14 29.71 -11.66 -24.91
CA THR A 14 29.29 -11.75 -23.51
C THR A 14 27.76 -11.78 -23.49
N LEU A 15 27.17 -12.98 -23.55
CA LEU A 15 25.76 -13.20 -23.22
C LEU A 15 25.61 -12.92 -21.71
N GLY A 16 25.22 -11.70 -21.38
CA GLY A 16 24.82 -11.34 -20.02
C GLY A 16 23.57 -12.12 -19.66
N VAL A 17 23.70 -13.06 -18.73
CA VAL A 17 22.56 -13.68 -18.07
C VAL A 17 22.00 -12.66 -17.07
N SER A 18 20.86 -12.06 -17.40
CA SER A 18 20.09 -11.30 -16.40
C SER A 18 19.43 -12.33 -15.49
N SER A 19 19.87 -12.40 -14.23
CA SER A 19 19.08 -13.06 -13.19
C SER A 19 17.80 -12.26 -12.99
N ALA A 20 16.64 -12.91 -13.08
CA ALA A 20 15.40 -12.32 -12.60
C ALA A 20 15.58 -12.03 -11.11
N THR A 21 15.41 -10.77 -10.74
CA THR A 21 15.34 -10.31 -9.36
C THR A 21 13.87 -10.31 -9.00
N ASN A 22 13.43 -11.19 -8.09
CA ASN A 22 12.04 -11.20 -7.64
C ASN A 22 11.88 -10.18 -6.50
N ALA A 23 10.77 -9.45 -6.49
CA ALA A 23 10.38 -8.54 -5.42
C ALA A 23 9.41 -9.26 -4.47
N VAL A 24 9.94 -10.21 -3.70
CA VAL A 24 9.18 -10.96 -2.69
C VAL A 24 9.42 -10.30 -1.34
N PRO A 25 8.43 -9.63 -0.72
CA PRO A 25 8.56 -9.06 0.61
C PRO A 25 8.15 -10.06 1.72
N ASN A 26 8.62 -9.80 2.94
CA ASN A 26 8.25 -10.58 4.13
C ASN A 26 6.78 -10.37 4.49
N LEU A 27 6.32 -9.11 4.40
CA LEU A 27 4.95 -8.70 4.56
C LEU A 27 4.50 -7.89 3.34
N GLN A 28 3.27 -8.12 2.88
CA GLN A 28 2.64 -7.41 1.76
C GLN A 28 1.17 -7.18 2.07
N LEU A 29 0.66 -6.01 1.70
CA LEU A 29 -0.77 -5.77 1.62
C LEU A 29 -1.16 -5.45 0.17
N ASP A 30 -2.09 -6.22 -0.41
CA ASP A 30 -2.50 -6.01 -1.81
C ASP A 30 -4.01 -5.98 -1.98
N ALA A 31 -4.51 -5.04 -2.76
CA ALA A 31 -5.91 -4.94 -3.12
C ALA A 31 -6.25 -5.89 -4.27
N GLN A 32 -7.19 -6.82 -4.06
CA GLN A 32 -7.73 -7.63 -5.14
C GLN A 32 -8.40 -6.74 -6.19
N ASP A 33 -8.07 -6.99 -7.46
CA ASP A 33 -8.49 -6.19 -8.61
C ASP A 33 -8.07 -4.71 -8.51
N GLY A 34 -7.09 -4.43 -7.65
CA GLY A 34 -6.47 -3.12 -7.50
C GLY A 34 -5.59 -2.77 -8.69
N THR A 35 -5.33 -1.47 -8.84
CA THR A 35 -4.32 -0.97 -9.77
C THR A 35 -3.08 -0.55 -8.99
N TYR A 36 -1.92 -1.06 -9.38
CA TYR A 36 -0.64 -0.61 -8.81
C TYR A 36 -0.28 0.78 -9.33
N ASP A 37 -0.11 1.74 -8.42
CA ASP A 37 0.46 3.04 -8.72
C ASP A 37 1.97 2.98 -8.48
N GLY A 38 2.77 2.97 -9.56
CA GLY A 38 4.24 2.95 -9.45
C GLY A 38 4.87 4.26 -8.96
N THR A 39 4.07 5.29 -8.67
CA THR A 39 4.54 6.56 -8.09
C THR A 39 4.53 6.51 -6.57
N THR A 40 3.43 6.02 -6.01
CA THR A 40 3.26 5.86 -4.56
C THR A 40 3.61 4.45 -4.10
N GLU A 41 3.81 3.54 -5.05
CA GLU A 41 4.06 2.12 -4.81
C GLU A 41 2.92 1.51 -3.98
N THR A 42 1.67 1.79 -4.39
CA THR A 42 0.46 1.40 -3.64
C THR A 42 -0.52 0.68 -4.55
N THR A 43 -1.26 -0.28 -4.00
CA THR A 43 -2.32 -0.97 -4.72
C THR A 43 -3.66 -0.32 -4.41
N VAL A 44 -4.27 0.33 -5.40
CA VAL A 44 -5.49 1.11 -5.23
C VAL A 44 -6.70 0.31 -5.68
N CYS A 45 -7.57 -0.05 -4.75
CA CYS A 45 -8.87 -0.67 -5.04
C CYS A 45 -9.84 0.37 -5.61
N ALA A 46 -10.38 0.16 -6.82
CA ALA A 46 -11.25 1.15 -7.46
C ALA A 46 -12.72 1.12 -6.96
N THR A 47 -13.13 0.09 -6.24
CA THR A 47 -14.51 -0.15 -5.83
C THR A 47 -14.76 0.27 -4.37
N ALA A 48 -16.03 0.43 -4.00
CA ALA A 48 -16.40 0.72 -2.61
C ALA A 48 -16.22 -0.51 -1.70
N SER A 49 -16.36 -1.72 -2.25
CA SER A 49 -16.08 -2.97 -1.55
C SER A 49 -14.79 -3.56 -2.09
N CYS A 50 -13.83 -3.83 -1.21
CA CYS A 50 -12.48 -4.26 -1.54
C CYS A 50 -12.09 -5.45 -0.68
N ASP A 51 -11.40 -6.42 -1.29
CA ASP A 51 -10.71 -7.50 -0.57
C ASP A 51 -9.22 -7.16 -0.54
N PHE A 52 -8.68 -6.91 0.65
CA PHE A 52 -7.25 -6.71 0.85
C PHE A 52 -6.61 -8.00 1.36
N TYR A 53 -5.60 -8.48 0.66
CA TYR A 53 -4.82 -9.65 1.04
C TYR A 53 -3.62 -9.19 1.84
N ALA A 54 -3.64 -9.46 3.14
CA ALA A 54 -2.44 -9.45 3.94
C ALA A 54 -1.68 -10.73 3.63
N ILE A 55 -0.40 -10.64 3.29
CA ILE A 55 0.42 -11.76 2.84
C ILE A 55 1.71 -11.76 3.66
N ALA A 56 2.10 -12.93 4.16
CA ALA A 56 3.36 -13.14 4.86
C ALA A 56 4.19 -14.25 4.22
N THR A 57 5.44 -13.96 3.89
CA THR A 57 6.35 -14.89 3.21
C THR A 57 7.50 -15.30 4.13
N PRO A 58 7.70 -16.60 4.42
CA PRO A 58 8.89 -17.08 5.12
C PRO A 58 10.15 -16.86 4.29
N GLN A 59 10.94 -15.84 4.61
CA GLN A 59 12.22 -15.56 3.98
C GLN A 59 13.15 -14.72 4.87
N GLY A 60 14.43 -14.67 4.51
CA GLY A 60 15.41 -13.93 5.31
C GLY A 60 15.51 -14.50 6.72
N ASN A 61 15.23 -13.66 7.72
CA ASN A 61 15.21 -14.04 9.13
C ASN A 61 13.84 -14.49 9.63
N VAL A 62 12.76 -14.24 8.88
CA VAL A 62 11.39 -14.59 9.27
C VAL A 62 11.08 -16.03 8.89
N SER A 63 10.75 -16.84 9.90
CA SER A 63 10.42 -18.25 9.71
C SER A 63 8.91 -18.50 9.59
N GLU A 64 8.52 -19.63 8.99
CA GLU A 64 7.10 -20.05 8.97
C GLU A 64 6.52 -20.19 10.39
N ALA A 65 7.32 -20.72 11.33
CA ALA A 65 6.87 -20.88 12.70
C ALA A 65 6.66 -19.53 13.39
N GLU A 66 7.42 -18.51 13.02
CA GLU A 66 7.25 -17.15 13.53
C GLU A 66 5.96 -16.53 13.01
N ILE A 67 5.73 -16.60 11.70
CA ILE A 67 4.49 -16.11 11.06
C ILE A 67 3.24 -16.73 11.69
N LEU A 68 3.25 -18.05 11.93
CA LEU A 68 2.09 -18.76 12.45
C LEU A 68 1.89 -18.64 13.98
N ASN A 69 2.86 -18.09 14.71
CA ASN A 69 2.77 -17.90 16.17
C ASN A 69 2.62 -16.42 16.57
N ASN A 70 2.69 -15.50 15.61
CA ASN A 70 2.53 -14.07 15.83
C ASN A 70 1.14 -13.60 15.38
N THR A 71 0.69 -12.52 16.02
CA THR A 71 -0.46 -11.75 15.56
C THR A 71 0.05 -10.58 14.71
N TYR A 72 -0.73 -10.22 13.70
CA TYR A 72 -0.44 -9.09 12.83
C TYR A 72 -1.59 -8.11 12.88
N TYR A 73 -1.33 -6.88 12.43
CA TYR A 73 -2.30 -5.81 12.43
C TYR A 73 -2.34 -5.14 11.07
N VAL A 74 -3.56 -4.84 10.63
CA VAL A 74 -3.80 -3.91 9.54
C VAL A 74 -4.25 -2.58 10.15
N SER A 75 -3.40 -1.55 10.04
CA SER A 75 -3.80 -0.17 10.31
C SER A 75 -4.69 0.31 9.18
N ILE A 76 -5.72 1.07 9.52
CA ILE A 76 -6.68 1.65 8.59
C ILE A 76 -6.79 3.12 8.94
N ALA A 77 -6.25 3.97 8.07
CA ALA A 77 -6.14 5.40 8.26
C ALA A 77 -7.03 6.16 7.28
N LEU A 78 -7.74 7.19 7.75
CA LEU A 78 -8.54 8.05 6.89
C LEU A 78 -7.62 8.98 6.08
N MET A 79 -7.89 9.11 4.79
CA MET A 79 -7.27 10.11 3.93
C MET A 79 -8.34 11.06 3.39
N GLY A 80 -8.12 12.36 3.59
CA GLY A 80 -9.01 13.39 3.05
C GLY A 80 -8.58 13.86 1.66
N PRO A 81 -9.41 14.68 0.99
CA PRO A 81 -9.04 15.33 -0.27
C PRO A 81 -7.76 16.15 -0.10
N GLY A 82 -6.69 15.74 -0.80
CA GLY A 82 -5.37 16.38 -0.70
C GLY A 82 -4.50 15.91 0.48
N GLY A 83 -4.84 14.78 1.12
CA GLY A 83 -3.98 14.09 2.08
C GLY A 83 -4.11 14.52 3.54
N SER A 84 -4.87 15.58 3.84
CA SER A 84 -5.13 16.03 5.21
C SER A 84 -6.58 15.78 5.64
N VAL A 85 -6.78 15.47 6.92
CA VAL A 85 -8.11 15.30 7.52
C VAL A 85 -8.35 16.39 8.56
N ASP A 86 -9.48 17.09 8.44
CA ASP A 86 -9.89 18.10 9.42
C ASP A 86 -10.26 17.46 10.76
N THR A 87 -10.03 18.15 11.87
CA THR A 87 -10.47 17.64 13.19
C THR A 87 -11.96 17.85 13.39
N GLY A 88 -12.70 16.78 13.76
CA GLY A 88 -14.11 16.87 14.16
C GLY A 88 -15.12 16.97 13.01
N GLY A 89 -14.74 16.54 11.80
CA GLY A 89 -15.64 16.44 10.66
C GLY A 89 -16.59 15.23 10.74
N SER A 90 -17.58 15.19 9.84
CA SER A 90 -18.50 14.05 9.70
C SER A 90 -18.04 13.21 8.51
N PHE A 91 -17.24 12.19 8.78
CA PHE A 91 -16.60 11.36 7.74
C PHE A 91 -17.37 10.09 7.38
N GLY A 92 -18.48 9.81 8.06
CA GLY A 92 -19.29 8.61 7.84
C GLY A 92 -18.70 7.38 8.54
N SER A 93 -18.89 6.23 7.91
CA SER A 93 -18.45 4.93 8.42
C SER A 93 -18.03 4.00 7.30
N PHE A 94 -17.29 2.95 7.64
CA PHE A 94 -17.02 1.83 6.75
C PHE A 94 -17.27 0.52 7.50
N ASP A 95 -17.53 -0.55 6.77
CA ASP A 95 -17.64 -1.89 7.34
C ASP A 95 -16.35 -2.66 7.09
N VAL A 96 -15.92 -3.42 8.08
CA VAL A 96 -14.74 -4.30 8.02
C VAL A 96 -15.19 -5.73 8.28
N LEU A 97 -14.80 -6.67 7.43
CA LEU A 97 -14.94 -8.11 7.66
C LEU A 97 -13.55 -8.74 7.73
N VAL A 98 -13.23 -9.33 8.88
CA VAL A 98 -11.98 -10.08 9.12
C VAL A 98 -12.33 -11.33 9.89
N ASN A 99 -11.78 -12.49 9.52
CA ASN A 99 -12.02 -13.75 10.22
C ASN A 99 -13.52 -14.10 10.40
N GLY A 100 -14.34 -13.71 9.43
CA GLY A 100 -15.79 -13.89 9.44
C GLY A 100 -16.57 -12.99 10.43
N ILE A 101 -15.90 -12.04 11.08
CA ILE A 101 -16.50 -11.08 12.01
C ILE A 101 -16.64 -9.72 11.32
N SER A 102 -17.88 -9.26 11.18
CA SER A 102 -18.19 -7.95 10.60
C SER A 102 -18.31 -6.88 11.68
N LYS A 103 -17.70 -5.72 11.45
CA LYS A 103 -17.73 -4.55 12.34
C LYS A 103 -17.92 -3.27 11.51
N THR A 104 -18.90 -2.46 11.89
CA THR A 104 -19.00 -1.07 11.41
C THR A 104 -18.08 -0.17 12.22
N VAL A 105 -17.27 0.63 11.54
CA VAL A 105 -16.35 1.62 12.12
C VAL A 105 -16.88 3.02 11.81
N LEU A 106 -17.41 3.71 12.82
CA LEU A 106 -17.73 5.13 12.77
C LEU A 106 -16.43 5.92 12.92
N VAL A 107 -16.05 6.71 11.91
CA VAL A 107 -14.71 7.33 11.86
C VAL A 107 -14.41 8.17 13.10
N THR A 108 -15.32 9.05 13.51
CA THR A 108 -15.06 9.93 14.67
C THR A 108 -15.16 9.25 16.02
N ASP A 109 -15.85 8.11 16.09
CA ASP A 109 -16.23 7.48 17.37
C ASP A 109 -15.41 6.22 17.66
N ASN A 110 -14.89 5.58 16.61
CA ASN A 110 -14.19 4.30 16.70
C ASN A 110 -12.73 4.38 16.26
N MET A 111 -12.28 5.51 15.72
CA MET A 111 -10.89 5.74 15.34
C MET A 111 -10.25 6.78 16.26
N VAL A 112 -8.93 6.70 16.41
CA VAL A 112 -8.12 7.63 17.19
C VAL A 112 -7.49 8.64 16.25
N LEU A 113 -7.52 9.92 16.61
CA LEU A 113 -6.78 10.95 15.89
C LEU A 113 -5.30 10.91 16.31
N GLY A 114 -4.39 10.58 15.39
CA GLY A 114 -2.96 10.43 15.62
C GLY A 114 -2.19 10.21 14.31
N VAL A 115 -0.91 9.83 14.37
CA VAL A 115 -0.14 9.48 13.17
C VAL A 115 0.02 7.96 13.13
N PRO A 116 -0.49 7.25 12.13
CA PRO A 116 -0.34 5.79 12.00
C PRO A 116 1.01 5.39 11.38
N PRO A 117 1.56 4.21 11.72
CA PRO A 117 1.42 3.52 12.99
C PRO A 117 2.05 4.40 14.09
N LEU A 118 1.32 4.61 15.18
CA LEU A 118 1.58 5.58 16.27
C LEU A 118 3.03 6.07 16.47
N GLU A 119 3.37 7.23 15.87
CA GLU A 119 4.61 8.01 16.06
C GLU A 119 4.84 8.55 17.49
N THR A 120 4.11 8.07 18.50
CA THR A 120 4.45 8.38 19.90
C THR A 120 5.75 7.72 20.37
N VAL A 121 6.35 6.86 19.53
CA VAL A 121 7.66 6.27 19.72
C VAL A 121 8.74 7.30 19.37
N LEU A 122 9.08 8.16 20.34
CA LEU A 122 10.05 9.26 20.21
C LEU A 122 11.48 8.88 19.77
N GLY A 123 11.78 7.61 19.46
CA GLY A 123 13.10 7.18 19.00
C GLY A 123 13.12 6.48 17.63
N LEU A 124 12.01 6.42 16.90
CA LEU A 124 12.03 6.19 15.44
C LEU A 124 12.65 7.37 14.66
N GLN A 125 13.07 8.44 15.36
CA GLN A 125 13.77 9.59 14.79
C GLN A 125 15.29 9.39 14.68
N ASP A 126 15.84 8.33 15.29
CA ASP A 126 17.27 7.98 15.22
C ASP A 126 17.55 6.95 14.11
N ALA A 127 16.87 7.11 12.97
CA ALA A 127 16.90 6.25 11.79
C ALA A 127 18.28 5.59 11.54
N ASP A 128 18.35 4.27 11.69
CA ASP A 128 19.49 3.47 11.31
C ASP A 128 19.35 2.95 9.86
N PRO A 129 20.41 2.36 9.27
CA PRO A 129 20.35 1.72 7.97
C PRO A 129 19.51 0.42 7.99
N GLY A 130 18.22 0.54 8.24
CA GLY A 130 17.25 -0.54 8.44
C GLY A 130 15.86 0.02 8.70
N ASP A 131 15.80 1.21 9.32
CA ASP A 131 14.57 1.92 9.63
C ASP A 131 13.81 2.44 8.41
N LEU A 132 12.51 2.52 8.63
CA LEU A 132 11.47 2.84 7.68
C LEU A 132 11.06 4.35 7.86
N SER A 133 11.05 5.17 6.79
CA SER A 133 10.50 6.54 6.67
C SER A 133 9.05 6.72 7.18
N THR A 134 8.74 7.76 7.96
CA THR A 134 7.40 7.98 8.57
C THR A 134 6.25 8.18 7.53
N HIS A 135 5.07 7.55 7.76
CA HIS A 135 3.97 7.43 6.78
C HIS A 135 2.98 8.61 6.65
N SER A 136 3.04 9.58 7.54
CA SER A 136 2.41 10.88 7.32
C SER A 136 2.92 11.85 8.37
N ILE A 137 3.38 13.03 7.96
CA ILE A 137 3.70 14.07 8.95
C ILE A 137 2.44 14.72 9.55
N PHE A 138 1.25 14.29 9.13
CA PHE A 138 -0.02 14.87 9.52
C PHE A 138 -0.89 13.87 10.30
N PRO A 139 -1.38 14.25 11.49
CA PRO A 139 -2.36 13.45 12.21
C PRO A 139 -3.62 13.18 11.37
N THR A 140 -4.13 11.96 11.44
CA THR A 140 -5.39 11.51 10.86
C THR A 140 -6.14 10.58 11.81
N TYR A 141 -7.40 10.27 11.51
CA TYR A 141 -8.14 9.23 12.21
C TYR A 141 -7.64 7.86 11.73
N PHE A 142 -7.24 6.98 12.65
CA PHE A 142 -6.87 5.61 12.34
C PHE A 142 -7.47 4.60 13.35
N THR A 143 -7.63 3.36 12.92
CA THR A 143 -7.91 2.18 13.77
C THR A 143 -7.04 1.04 13.27
N GLN A 144 -6.90 -0.03 14.04
CA GLN A 144 -6.32 -1.26 13.55
C GLN A 144 -7.27 -2.44 13.73
N VAL A 145 -7.05 -3.48 12.93
CA VAL A 145 -7.69 -4.79 13.07
C VAL A 145 -6.61 -5.86 13.17
N ALA A 146 -6.78 -6.79 14.11
CA ALA A 146 -5.88 -7.93 14.26
C ALA A 146 -6.23 -9.01 13.23
N ILE A 147 -5.20 -9.62 12.66
CA ILE A 147 -5.27 -10.78 11.77
C ILE A 147 -4.32 -11.86 12.31
N ASP A 148 -4.62 -13.11 11.98
CA ASP A 148 -3.77 -14.25 12.32
C ASP A 148 -3.58 -15.11 11.07
N PHE A 149 -2.34 -15.31 10.64
CA PHE A 149 -2.07 -16.26 9.56
C PHE A 149 -2.29 -17.68 10.05
N ILE A 150 -3.02 -18.48 9.27
CA ILE A 150 -3.26 -19.89 9.59
C ILE A 150 -2.60 -20.80 8.56
N ALA A 151 -2.12 -21.96 9.02
CA ALA A 151 -1.33 -22.88 8.20
C ALA A 151 -2.07 -23.44 6.96
N THR A 152 -3.40 -23.32 6.92
CA THR A 152 -4.23 -23.78 5.79
C THR A 152 -4.40 -22.74 4.70
N ASP A 153 -4.17 -21.47 5.01
CA ASP A 153 -4.48 -20.35 4.13
C ASP A 153 -3.19 -19.93 3.42
N THR A 154 -2.87 -20.69 2.38
CA THR A 154 -1.63 -20.56 1.62
C THR A 154 -1.84 -20.02 0.22
N ILE A 155 -0.87 -19.24 -0.23
CA ILE A 155 -0.76 -18.64 -1.55
C ILE A 155 0.60 -19.02 -2.14
N ALA A 156 0.73 -19.05 -3.47
CA ALA A 156 2.06 -19.18 -4.08
C ALA A 156 2.95 -18.02 -3.61
N THR A 157 4.28 -18.20 -3.61
CA THR A 157 5.21 -17.10 -3.31
C THR A 157 4.81 -15.87 -4.14
N TYR A 158 4.48 -14.80 -3.42
CA TYR A 158 3.91 -13.59 -4.00
C TYR A 158 5.04 -12.63 -4.37
N ASP A 159 5.14 -12.32 -5.66
CA ASP A 159 6.14 -11.40 -6.20
C ASP A 159 5.44 -10.13 -6.68
N VAL A 160 5.73 -9.01 -6.03
CA VAL A 160 4.97 -7.77 -6.25
C VAL A 160 5.16 -7.25 -7.67
N GLU A 161 6.35 -7.44 -8.26
CA GLU A 161 6.65 -6.91 -9.59
C GLU A 161 5.66 -7.45 -10.67
N PRO A 162 5.41 -8.78 -10.75
CA PRO A 162 4.42 -9.32 -11.67
C PRO A 162 3.00 -9.46 -11.11
N ASP A 163 2.79 -9.47 -9.78
CA ASP A 163 1.54 -9.95 -9.20
C ASP A 163 0.65 -8.86 -8.56
N ALA A 164 1.14 -7.62 -8.46
CA ALA A 164 0.41 -6.50 -7.86
C ALA A 164 -1.03 -6.35 -8.39
N GLY A 165 -1.99 -6.21 -7.47
CA GLY A 165 -3.41 -6.08 -7.76
C GLY A 165 -4.13 -7.39 -8.10
N SER A 166 -3.44 -8.54 -8.05
CA SER A 166 -3.99 -9.85 -8.44
C SER A 166 -3.64 -11.01 -7.50
N PRO A 167 -3.72 -10.83 -6.17
CA PRO A 167 -3.32 -11.86 -5.21
C PRO A 167 -4.17 -13.12 -5.30
N ALA A 168 -5.49 -13.02 -5.57
CA ALA A 168 -6.36 -14.18 -5.69
C ALA A 168 -5.94 -15.14 -6.82
N SER A 169 -5.23 -14.64 -7.85
CA SER A 169 -4.73 -15.48 -8.95
C SER A 169 -3.68 -16.50 -8.52
N LYS A 170 -3.10 -16.31 -7.33
CA LYS A 170 -2.05 -17.16 -6.74
C LYS A 170 -2.56 -18.08 -5.65
N VAL A 171 -3.85 -17.98 -5.30
CA VAL A 171 -4.50 -18.85 -4.32
C VAL A 171 -4.47 -20.30 -4.83
N ALA A 172 -4.19 -21.24 -3.92
CA ALA A 172 -3.84 -22.65 -4.15
C ALA A 172 -2.35 -22.95 -4.41
N GLY A 173 -1.46 -21.98 -4.17
CA GLY A 173 -0.02 -22.21 -4.13
C GLY A 173 0.53 -22.49 -2.74
N THR A 174 1.83 -22.76 -2.70
CA THR A 174 2.64 -22.89 -1.48
C THR A 174 3.81 -21.91 -1.58
N GLY A 175 4.07 -21.14 -0.53
CA GLY A 175 5.19 -20.21 -0.52
C GLY A 175 4.98 -19.04 0.44
N SER A 176 3.74 -18.60 0.59
CA SER A 176 3.35 -17.55 1.55
C SER A 176 2.02 -17.91 2.22
N PHE A 177 1.70 -17.23 3.31
CA PHE A 177 0.41 -17.27 3.99
C PHE A 177 -0.39 -16.02 3.65
N TYR A 178 -1.72 -16.10 3.74
CA TYR A 178 -2.57 -14.93 3.56
C TYR A 178 -3.73 -14.90 4.57
N ASP A 179 -4.23 -13.70 4.85
CA ASP A 179 -5.55 -13.44 5.44
C ASP A 179 -6.23 -12.35 4.61
N ILE A 180 -7.56 -12.32 4.61
CA ILE A 180 -8.36 -11.36 3.83
C ILE A 180 -9.07 -10.39 4.77
N VAL A 181 -8.78 -9.10 4.57
CA VAL A 181 -9.50 -7.99 5.18
C VAL A 181 -10.43 -7.39 4.14
N GLN A 182 -11.74 -7.58 4.31
CA GLN A 182 -12.72 -6.94 3.43
C GLN A 182 -13.14 -5.59 3.99
N ILE A 183 -13.14 -4.57 3.16
CA ILE A 183 -13.52 -3.20 3.51
C ILE A 183 -14.65 -2.75 2.59
N ASP A 184 -15.73 -2.23 3.17
CA ASP A 184 -16.82 -1.56 2.44
C ASP A 184 -16.91 -0.09 2.85
N THR A 185 -16.54 0.80 1.93
CA THR A 185 -16.54 2.27 2.08
C THR A 185 -17.81 2.93 1.56
N THR A 186 -18.89 2.18 1.27
CA THR A 186 -20.14 2.73 0.73
C THR A 186 -20.73 3.85 1.60
N ASN A 187 -20.53 3.77 2.92
CA ASN A 187 -21.01 4.75 3.90
C ASN A 187 -19.96 5.81 4.28
N LEU A 188 -18.79 5.81 3.64
CA LEU A 188 -17.74 6.80 3.86
C LEU A 188 -18.09 8.09 3.13
N ALA A 189 -17.76 9.24 3.73
CA ALA A 189 -18.03 10.54 3.14
C ALA A 189 -17.31 10.73 1.80
N GLU A 190 -17.94 11.47 0.89
CA GLU A 190 -17.39 11.73 -0.45
C GLU A 190 -16.05 12.46 -0.40
N GLY A 191 -15.10 11.99 -1.22
CA GLY A 191 -13.74 12.52 -1.29
C GLY A 191 -12.78 11.95 -0.24
N TYR A 192 -13.25 11.08 0.66
CA TYR A 192 -12.39 10.39 1.61
C TYR A 192 -12.04 8.98 1.13
N GLN A 193 -10.86 8.53 1.54
CA GLN A 193 -10.27 7.23 1.23
C GLN A 193 -9.72 6.62 2.51
N LEU A 194 -9.41 5.33 2.47
CA LEU A 194 -8.70 4.62 3.51
C LEU A 194 -7.34 4.19 2.96
N HIS A 195 -6.29 4.47 3.72
CA HIS A 195 -4.95 3.94 3.53
C HIS A 195 -4.73 2.82 4.55
N LEU A 196 -4.09 1.74 4.11
CA LEU A 196 -3.91 0.55 4.91
C LEU A 196 -2.45 0.14 4.93
N ASP A 197 -1.96 -0.15 6.13
CA ASP A 197 -0.61 -0.65 6.39
C ASP A 197 -0.67 -1.98 7.12
N LEU A 198 0.26 -2.90 6.84
CA LEU A 198 0.38 -4.20 7.51
C LEU A 198 1.67 -4.27 8.34
N TYR A 199 1.56 -4.73 9.59
CA TYR A 199 2.69 -4.87 10.51
C TYR A 199 2.47 -5.97 11.55
N ASN A 200 3.54 -6.39 12.23
CA ASN A 200 3.49 -7.41 13.28
C ASN A 200 3.29 -6.82 14.68
N THR A 201 3.19 -7.69 15.70
CA THR A 201 3.07 -7.26 17.11
C THR A 201 4.27 -6.48 17.64
N GLU A 202 5.47 -6.59 17.06
CA GLU A 202 6.65 -5.87 17.57
C GLU A 202 6.48 -4.35 17.37
N VAL A 203 5.89 -3.95 16.25
CA VAL A 203 5.48 -2.56 15.98
C VAL A 203 4.28 -2.16 16.85
N ALA A 204 3.30 -3.06 17.05
CA ALA A 204 2.12 -2.78 17.88
C ALA A 204 2.43 -2.66 19.38
N ASP A 205 3.38 -3.45 19.89
CA ASP A 205 3.76 -3.42 21.30
C ASP A 205 4.54 -2.14 21.66
N CYS A 206 5.00 -1.38 20.67
CA CYS A 206 5.51 -0.03 20.85
C CYS A 206 4.40 1.05 21.02
N GLU A 207 3.12 0.67 21.06
CA GLU A 207 2.01 1.58 21.32
C GLU A 207 2.08 2.25 22.70
N GLY A 208 2.30 3.56 22.70
CA GLY A 208 2.14 4.45 23.85
C GLY A 208 3.44 5.05 24.39
N PRO A 209 3.42 6.32 24.84
CA PRO A 209 4.62 6.97 25.37
C PRO A 209 5.10 6.27 26.66
N GLY A 210 6.26 5.62 26.57
CA GLY A 210 6.97 5.04 27.72
C GLY A 210 6.74 3.55 27.98
N ASN A 211 6.33 2.75 26.98
CA ASN A 211 6.34 1.29 27.14
C ASN A 211 7.80 0.79 27.36
N PRO A 212 8.14 0.21 28.53
CA PRO A 212 9.49 -0.26 28.82
C PRO A 212 9.92 -1.49 28.02
N ASN A 213 8.99 -2.14 27.30
CA ASN A 213 9.26 -3.28 26.42
C ASN A 213 9.48 -2.86 24.96
N CYS A 214 9.21 -1.60 24.61
CA CYS A 214 9.59 -1.06 23.31
C CYS A 214 11.11 -0.81 23.35
N VAL A 215 11.88 -1.70 22.73
CA VAL A 215 13.29 -1.46 22.46
C VAL A 215 13.33 -0.61 21.20
N ILE A 216 13.40 0.71 21.37
CA ILE A 216 13.22 1.71 20.31
C ILE A 216 14.38 1.68 19.27
N SER A 217 15.20 0.64 19.22
CA SER A 217 16.41 0.56 18.39
C SER A 217 16.50 -0.67 17.50
N ASP A 218 15.41 -1.41 17.30
CA ASP A 218 15.40 -2.62 16.48
C ASP A 218 14.06 -2.94 15.78
N ILE A 219 13.24 -1.93 15.44
CA ILE A 219 12.11 -2.18 14.52
C ILE A 219 12.73 -2.38 13.13
N ASP A 220 12.89 -3.64 12.72
CA ASP A 220 13.52 -3.99 11.46
C ASP A 220 12.50 -3.89 10.31
N ALA A 221 12.99 -3.68 9.08
CA ALA A 221 12.14 -3.66 7.88
C ALA A 221 11.34 -4.95 7.64
N ASP A 222 11.66 -6.04 8.34
CA ASP A 222 10.94 -7.32 8.28
C ASP A 222 9.68 -7.34 9.18
N ASP A 223 9.54 -6.37 10.10
CA ASP A 223 8.43 -6.25 11.05
C ASP A 223 7.24 -5.44 10.52
N PHE A 224 7.46 -4.78 9.38
CA PHE A 224 6.51 -3.92 8.68
C PHE A 224 6.47 -4.35 7.21
N ALA A 225 5.31 -4.27 6.55
CA ALA A 225 5.29 -4.37 5.10
C ALA A 225 6.13 -3.22 4.52
N PRO A 226 7.15 -3.47 3.67
CA PRO A 226 7.95 -2.39 3.11
C PRO A 226 7.02 -1.37 2.44
N PHE A 227 7.24 -0.09 2.67
CA PHE A 227 6.33 1.01 2.26
C PHE A 227 5.91 1.04 0.81
N SER A 228 6.69 0.39 -0.05
CA SER A 228 6.38 0.24 -1.47
C SER A 228 5.20 -0.70 -1.75
N HIS A 229 4.48 -1.12 -0.71
CA HIS A 229 3.56 -2.25 -0.73
C HIS A 229 2.29 -2.03 0.10
N ASP A 230 1.91 -0.77 0.29
CA ASP A 230 0.65 -0.40 0.94
C ASP A 230 -0.56 -0.67 0.04
N ALA A 231 -1.74 -0.55 0.63
CA ALA A 231 -2.99 -0.64 -0.12
C ALA A 231 -3.96 0.49 0.26
N GLU A 232 -4.74 0.93 -0.72
CA GLU A 232 -5.67 2.04 -0.55
C GLU A 232 -7.04 1.74 -1.17
N THR A 233 -8.09 2.32 -0.58
CA THR A 233 -9.41 2.38 -1.22
C THR A 233 -9.48 3.61 -2.11
N GLY A 234 -10.06 3.48 -3.30
CA GLY A 234 -10.35 4.62 -4.17
C GLY A 234 -11.44 5.54 -3.62
N SER A 235 -11.44 6.79 -4.07
CA SER A 235 -12.34 7.87 -3.63
C SER A 235 -13.82 7.71 -4.04
N THR A 236 -14.34 6.49 -4.25
CA THR A 236 -15.69 6.25 -4.77
C THR A 236 -16.82 6.38 -3.74
N GLY A 237 -16.51 6.67 -2.47
CA GLY A 237 -17.50 6.97 -1.43
C GLY A 237 -18.36 8.18 -1.81
N GLY A 238 -19.68 8.06 -1.69
CA GLY A 238 -20.60 9.18 -1.94
C GLY A 238 -21.92 8.78 -2.59
N GLN A 239 -22.87 8.26 -1.80
CA GLN A 239 -24.25 8.66 -2.06
C GLN A 239 -24.35 10.15 -1.73
N SER A 240 -24.39 10.98 -2.77
CA SER A 240 -24.74 12.40 -2.65
C SER A 240 -26.02 12.52 -1.82
N SER A 241 -25.89 12.95 -0.56
CA SER A 241 -27.03 13.17 0.33
C SER A 241 -27.74 14.46 -0.09
N THR A 242 -28.41 14.42 -1.24
CA THR A 242 -29.37 15.45 -1.63
C THR A 242 -30.65 15.26 -0.80
N GLY A 243 -30.56 15.50 0.49
CA GLY A 243 -31.60 15.19 1.48
C GLY A 243 -31.74 16.23 2.59
N GLY A 244 -31.24 17.45 2.39
CA GLY A 244 -31.55 18.57 3.28
C GLY A 244 -32.94 19.13 2.98
N GLN A 245 -34.00 18.52 3.54
CA GLN A 245 -35.30 19.16 3.62
C GLN A 245 -35.20 20.42 4.49
N SER A 246 -35.07 21.58 3.84
CA SER A 246 -35.39 22.85 4.46
C SER A 246 -36.89 22.89 4.73
N SER A 247 -37.26 22.68 5.99
CA SER A 247 -38.60 23.02 6.46
C SER A 247 -38.65 24.53 6.69
N THR A 248 -39.30 25.24 5.78
CA THR A 248 -39.84 26.57 6.06
C THR A 248 -41.20 26.65 5.38
N GLY A 249 -42.22 26.89 6.20
CA GLY A 249 -43.62 26.71 5.84
C GLY A 249 -44.17 27.74 4.86
N GLY A 250 -45.30 27.34 4.27
CA GLY A 250 -46.44 28.21 3.94
C GLY A 250 -46.25 29.24 2.83
N GLN A 251 -46.79 28.95 1.65
CA GLN A 251 -47.99 29.65 1.12
C GLN A 251 -48.38 29.12 -0.26
N THR A 252 -49.70 29.00 -0.46
CA THR A 252 -50.41 28.75 -1.73
C THR A 252 -50.30 29.91 -2.71
N SER A 253 -50.15 29.66 -4.03
CA SER A 253 -51.18 29.92 -5.07
C SER A 253 -50.62 29.91 -6.51
N THR A 254 -51.37 29.23 -7.39
CA THR A 254 -51.79 29.60 -8.75
C THR A 254 -50.77 30.05 -9.81
N GLY A 255 -50.57 29.18 -10.82
CA GLY A 255 -50.78 29.54 -12.23
C GLY A 255 -49.53 29.70 -13.13
N GLY A 256 -49.56 29.03 -14.28
CA GLY A 256 -49.07 29.64 -15.53
C GLY A 256 -47.93 28.95 -16.27
N GLN A 257 -48.32 28.30 -17.38
CA GLN A 257 -47.67 28.29 -18.70
C GLN A 257 -46.48 27.35 -19.00
N THR A 258 -46.71 26.63 -20.10
CA THR A 258 -45.83 25.85 -20.98
C THR A 258 -44.76 26.69 -21.68
N SER A 259 -43.56 26.12 -21.91
CA SER A 259 -42.78 26.37 -23.13
C SER A 259 -41.72 25.30 -23.38
N THR A 260 -41.57 24.96 -24.65
CA THR A 260 -40.80 23.91 -25.30
C THR A 260 -39.39 24.38 -25.69
N GLY A 261 -38.43 23.44 -25.82
CA GLY A 261 -37.13 23.57 -26.52
C GLY A 261 -35.94 23.45 -25.56
N GLY A 262 -35.01 22.49 -25.65
CA GLY A 262 -34.55 21.70 -26.77
C GLY A 262 -33.31 22.34 -27.39
N GLN A 263 -32.11 22.01 -26.91
CA GLN A 263 -30.86 21.97 -27.70
C GLN A 263 -29.86 20.99 -27.08
N THR A 264 -29.58 19.91 -27.80
CA THR A 264 -28.36 19.12 -27.72
C THR A 264 -27.25 19.86 -28.47
N SER A 265 -26.03 19.87 -27.93
CA SER A 265 -24.83 20.24 -28.68
C SER A 265 -23.71 19.24 -28.38
N THR A 266 -23.26 18.63 -29.45
CA THR A 266 -22.20 17.64 -29.56
C THR A 266 -20.91 18.34 -29.95
N GLY A 267 -19.80 18.01 -29.28
CA GLY A 267 -18.44 18.33 -29.72
C GLY A 267 -17.46 17.85 -28.64
N GLY A 268 -16.57 16.88 -28.84
CA GLY A 268 -15.87 16.50 -30.06
C GLY A 268 -14.48 17.13 -30.03
N GLY A 269 -13.49 16.42 -29.48
CA GLY A 269 -12.11 16.88 -29.42
C GLY A 269 -11.16 15.86 -28.81
N ASN A 270 -10.85 14.80 -29.56
CA ASN A 270 -9.66 13.99 -29.31
C ASN A 270 -8.43 14.88 -29.54
N VAL A 271 -7.54 14.98 -28.56
CA VAL A 271 -6.20 15.56 -28.74
C VAL A 271 -5.20 14.45 -28.45
N ALA A 272 -4.36 14.18 -29.45
CA ALA A 272 -3.36 13.13 -29.44
C ALA A 272 -2.20 13.42 -28.49
N GLU A 273 -1.73 12.37 -27.83
CA GLU A 273 -0.48 12.34 -27.06
C GLU A 273 0.75 12.64 -27.93
N PRO A 274 1.77 13.33 -27.38
CA PRO A 274 3.14 13.17 -27.83
C PRO A 274 3.88 12.15 -26.95
N SER A 275 4.23 11.01 -27.56
CA SER A 275 5.18 10.04 -27.04
C SER A 275 6.56 10.67 -26.86
N ILE A 276 7.12 10.66 -25.64
CA ILE A 276 8.52 11.00 -25.38
C ILE A 276 9.32 9.71 -25.27
N LEU A 277 9.96 9.38 -26.38
CA LEU A 277 11.05 8.42 -26.48
C LEU A 277 12.35 9.13 -26.06
N ALA A 278 12.90 8.81 -24.89
CA ALA A 278 14.23 9.25 -24.49
C ALA A 278 15.09 8.06 -24.07
N LEU A 279 15.81 7.56 -25.06
CA LEU A 279 16.99 6.70 -24.98
C LEU A 279 18.17 7.52 -24.43
N LEU A 280 19.00 6.93 -23.55
CA LEU A 280 20.44 7.17 -23.25
C LEU A 280 20.66 6.81 -21.75
N GLY A 281 21.38 5.77 -21.33
CA GLY A 281 22.54 5.11 -21.93
C GLY A 281 23.85 5.69 -21.38
N PHE A 282 24.16 5.51 -20.10
CA PHE A 282 25.52 5.70 -19.55
C PHE A 282 25.83 4.66 -18.47
N SER A 283 26.59 3.62 -18.83
CA SER A 283 27.29 2.77 -17.88
C SER A 283 28.61 3.43 -17.49
N MET A 284 28.79 3.81 -16.22
CA MET A 284 30.11 4.08 -15.67
C MET A 284 30.66 2.83 -14.97
N LEU A 285 31.62 2.21 -15.65
CA LEU A 285 32.50 1.19 -15.13
C LEU A 285 33.58 1.87 -14.27
N GLY A 286 33.34 1.98 -12.97
CA GLY A 286 34.31 2.48 -11.99
C GLY A 286 34.93 1.34 -11.21
N GLY A 287 36.08 0.83 -11.67
CA GLY A 287 36.88 -0.12 -10.91
C GLY A 287 37.52 0.53 -9.68
N LEU A 288 37.32 -0.06 -8.50
CA LEU A 288 38.19 0.18 -7.34
C LEU A 288 38.75 -1.15 -6.85
N LEU A 289 40.03 -1.38 -7.15
CA LEU A 289 40.86 -2.34 -6.45
C LEU A 289 41.01 -1.88 -4.99
N PHE A 290 40.53 -2.66 -4.03
CA PHE A 290 41.06 -2.63 -2.67
C PHE A 290 41.83 -3.92 -2.37
N ASN A 291 43.15 -3.75 -2.44
CA ASN A 291 44.15 -4.67 -1.97
C ASN A 291 44.56 -4.20 -0.57
N ARG A 292 44.39 -5.01 0.49
CA ARG A 292 45.40 -5.12 1.57
C ARG A 292 45.09 -6.13 2.68
N LYS A 293 46.01 -7.10 2.74
CA LYS A 293 46.75 -7.59 3.92
C LYS A 293 46.02 -8.46 4.95
N HIS A 294 46.25 -9.77 4.75
CA HIS A 294 46.55 -10.70 5.84
C HIS A 294 47.54 -10.13 6.86
N LYS A 295 47.22 -10.29 8.14
CA LYS A 295 48.16 -10.23 9.24
C LYS A 295 48.04 -11.53 10.04
N ILE A 296 48.99 -12.43 9.81
CA ILE A 296 49.31 -13.57 10.69
C ILE A 296 50.30 -13.06 11.73
N LYS A 297 49.98 -13.18 13.02
CA LYS A 297 50.86 -13.34 14.21
C LYS A 297 49.91 -13.60 15.39
N GLY A 298 50.07 -14.56 16.28
CA GLY A 298 51.07 -15.60 16.53
C GLY A 298 50.60 -16.36 17.78
#